data_AF-A0A1V8TQR8-F1
#
_entry.id   AF-A0A1V8TQR8-F1
#
_cell.length_a   1.000
_cell.length_b   1.000
_cell.length_c   1.000
_cell.angle_alpha   90.00
_cell.angle_beta   90.00
_cell.angle_gamma   90.00
#
_symmetry.space_group_name_H-M   'P 1'
#
loop_
_entity.id
_entity.type
_entity.pdbx_description
1 polymer ?
#
loop_
_entity_poly.entity_id
_entity_poly.type
_entity_poly.pdbx_seq_one_letter_code
_entity_poly.pdbx_strand_id
1 'polypeptide(L)'
;MKEAWWHRYLLGTGMRVTFCTTVMAGEEDLQAFFKADVVVIDDASALTKAELAVPIAGFKESAKSVVLVEDYETSSPLLVSGPENNAGYGALAASLFKSHADPEIAGVAREKDELIEVHDLEG
;
A
#
# COMPACT_ATOMS: atom_id res chain seq x y z
N MET A 1 14.90 -24.88 16.51
CA MET A 1 14.18 -23.82 17.27
C MET A 1 15.05 -22.63 17.72
N LYS A 2 16.37 -22.58 17.43
CA LYS A 2 17.20 -21.42 17.83
C LYS A 2 17.22 -20.25 16.84
N GLU A 3 16.69 -20.37 15.62
CA GLU A 3 16.82 -19.33 14.60
C GLU A 3 15.65 -18.32 14.56
N ALA A 4 14.45 -18.69 15.01
CA ALA A 4 13.27 -17.82 14.92
C ALA A 4 13.29 -16.64 15.92
N TRP A 5 14.02 -16.74 17.03
CA TRP A 5 13.92 -15.74 18.10
C TRP A 5 14.63 -14.43 17.79
N TRP A 6 15.77 -14.47 17.10
CA TRP A 6 16.53 -13.26 16.74
C TRP A 6 15.75 -12.40 15.74
N HIS A 7 15.04 -13.04 14.80
CA HIS A 7 14.20 -12.35 13.82
C HIS A 7 13.07 -11.58 14.51
N ARG A 8 12.35 -12.25 15.42
CA ARG A 8 11.29 -11.62 16.24
C ARG A 8 11.83 -10.52 17.14
N TYR A 9 13.01 -10.72 17.72
CA TYR A 9 13.69 -9.70 18.54
C TYR A 9 14.05 -8.46 17.71
N LEU A 10 14.64 -8.63 16.53
CA LEU A 10 15.00 -7.52 15.65
C LEU A 10 13.77 -6.73 15.19
N LEU A 11 12.72 -7.45 14.77
CA LEU A 11 11.43 -6.86 14.38
C LEU A 11 10.79 -6.06 15.53
N GLY A 12 10.83 -6.59 16.75
CA GLY A 12 10.17 -5.99 17.91
C GLY A 12 10.95 -4.90 18.65
N THR A 13 12.27 -4.77 18.46
CA THR A 13 13.09 -3.90 19.33
C THR A 13 14.11 -3.00 18.65
N GLY A 14 14.42 -3.21 17.36
CA GLY A 14 15.55 -2.50 16.73
C GLY A 14 15.31 -1.97 15.31
N MET A 15 14.35 -2.52 14.57
CA MET A 15 14.13 -2.13 13.18
C MET A 15 13.26 -0.88 13.05
N ARG A 16 13.77 0.11 12.32
CA ARG A 16 13.05 1.33 11.94
C ARG A 16 12.39 1.23 10.56
N VAL A 17 12.97 0.41 9.69
CA VAL A 17 12.53 0.21 8.31
C VAL A 17 12.64 -1.27 7.99
N THR A 18 11.62 -1.80 7.33
CA THR A 18 11.56 -3.18 6.86
C THR A 18 11.20 -3.18 5.38
N PHE A 19 11.93 -3.94 4.58
CA PHE A 19 11.64 -4.15 3.17
C PHE A 19 11.07 -5.56 2.99
N CYS A 20 9.94 -5.66 2.30
CA CYS A 20 9.31 -6.94 1.96
C CYS A 20 8.42 -6.77 0.72
N THR A 21 8.07 -7.89 0.07
CA THR A 21 7.05 -7.88 -0.97
C THR A 21 5.67 -7.64 -0.36
N THR A 22 4.71 -7.15 -1.14
CA THR A 22 3.33 -6.92 -0.67
C THR A 22 2.69 -8.17 -0.07
N VAL A 23 2.98 -9.35 -0.62
CA VAL A 23 2.50 -10.63 -0.06
C VAL A 23 3.15 -10.93 1.30
N MET A 24 4.45 -10.68 1.46
CA MET A 24 5.14 -10.90 2.74
C MET A 24 4.71 -9.92 3.84
N ALA A 25 4.18 -8.75 3.48
CA ALA A 25 3.55 -7.85 4.45
C ALA A 25 2.35 -8.50 5.16
N GLY A 26 1.79 -9.57 4.57
CA GLY A 26 0.73 -10.40 5.14
C GLY A 26 1.19 -11.41 6.20
N GLU A 27 2.49 -11.56 6.42
CA GLU A 27 3.04 -12.60 7.29
C GLU A 27 2.82 -12.27 8.78
N GLU A 28 2.42 -13.29 9.55
CA GLU A 28 1.95 -13.13 10.93
C GLU A 28 3.06 -12.64 11.87
N ASP A 29 4.28 -13.19 11.78
CA ASP A 29 5.40 -12.75 12.62
C ASP A 29 5.76 -11.29 12.32
N LEU A 30 5.78 -10.89 11.05
CA LEU A 30 6.02 -9.50 10.66
C LEU A 30 4.98 -8.55 11.28
N GLN A 31 3.68 -8.85 11.17
CA GLN A 31 2.62 -8.00 11.73
C GLN A 31 2.59 -8.02 13.26
N ALA A 32 2.93 -9.15 13.88
CA ALA A 32 2.95 -9.28 15.32
C ALA A 32 4.06 -8.42 15.95
N PHE A 33 5.24 -8.41 15.35
CA PHE A 33 6.43 -7.82 15.96
C PHE A 33 6.80 -6.44 15.40
N PHE A 34 6.50 -6.13 14.14
CA PHE A 34 6.79 -4.83 13.55
C PHE A 34 5.53 -3.96 13.49
N LYS A 35 5.63 -2.71 13.96
CA LYS A 35 4.55 -1.73 13.92
C LYS A 35 4.99 -0.58 13.02
N ALA A 36 4.51 -0.61 11.77
CA ALA A 36 4.79 0.43 10.80
C ALA A 36 3.87 1.63 11.07
N ASP A 37 4.44 2.83 11.27
CA ASP A 37 3.70 4.10 11.24
C ASP A 37 3.39 4.54 9.80
N VAL A 38 4.28 4.18 8.86
CA VAL A 38 4.17 4.53 7.44
C VAL A 38 4.40 3.27 6.62
N VAL A 39 3.49 3.01 5.69
CA VAL A 39 3.60 1.94 4.71
C VAL A 39 3.88 2.58 3.35
N VAL A 40 5.01 2.24 2.74
CA VAL A 40 5.36 2.69 1.39
C VAL A 40 5.24 1.49 0.45
N ILE A 41 4.44 1.63 -0.61
CA ILE A 41 4.26 0.61 -1.63
C ILE A 41 4.78 1.16 -2.94
N ASP A 42 5.92 0.63 -3.37
CA ASP A 42 6.51 0.89 -4.68
C ASP A 42 5.84 0.02 -5.75
N ASP A 43 5.92 0.43 -7.01
CA ASP A 43 5.26 -0.20 -8.16
C ASP A 43 3.74 -0.44 -7.97
N ALA A 44 3.04 0.51 -7.33
CA ALA A 44 1.65 0.35 -6.93
C ALA A 44 0.65 0.18 -8.10
N SER A 45 0.96 0.65 -9.32
CA SER A 45 0.08 0.44 -10.48
C SER A 45 0.22 -0.94 -11.10
N ALA A 46 1.35 -1.61 -10.87
CA ALA A 46 1.55 -2.99 -11.30
C ALA A 46 0.83 -4.00 -10.39
N LEU A 47 0.22 -3.55 -9.30
CA LEU A 47 -0.46 -4.40 -8.33
C LEU A 47 -1.98 -4.39 -8.49
N THR A 48 -2.58 -5.57 -8.34
CA THR A 48 -4.03 -5.71 -8.19
C THR A 48 -4.50 -5.10 -6.87
N LYS A 49 -5.80 -4.82 -6.78
CA LYS A 49 -6.41 -4.33 -5.53
C LYS A 49 -6.17 -5.28 -4.35
N ALA A 50 -6.16 -6.58 -4.61
CA ALA A 50 -5.97 -7.59 -3.58
C ALA A 50 -4.53 -7.56 -3.04
N GLU A 51 -3.53 -7.42 -3.92
CA GLU A 51 -2.13 -7.33 -3.51
C GLU A 51 -1.86 -6.06 -2.72
N LEU A 52 -2.45 -4.93 -3.11
CA LEU A 52 -2.38 -3.67 -2.35
C LEU A 52 -3.05 -3.78 -0.98
N ALA A 53 -4.15 -4.55 -0.88
CA ALA A 53 -4.86 -4.70 0.38
C ALA A 53 -4.05 -5.45 1.44
N VAL A 54 -3.10 -6.32 1.06
CA VAL A 54 -2.32 -7.11 2.02
C VAL A 54 -1.53 -6.22 3.00
N PRO A 55 -0.61 -5.34 2.55
CA PRO A 55 0.12 -4.46 3.46
C PRO A 55 -0.80 -3.46 4.18
N ILE A 56 -1.85 -2.97 3.51
CA ILE A 56 -2.79 -2.00 4.10
C ILE A 56 -3.56 -2.65 5.26
N ALA A 57 -4.09 -3.85 5.06
CA ALA A 57 -4.82 -4.58 6.10
C ALA A 57 -3.87 -5.06 7.21
N GLY A 58 -2.70 -5.57 6.85
CA GLY A 58 -1.73 -6.12 7.79
C GLY A 58 -1.20 -5.10 8.79
N PHE A 59 -1.11 -3.83 8.41
CA PHE A 59 -0.65 -2.75 9.28
C PHE A 59 -1.74 -1.73 9.64
N LYS A 60 -3.02 -2.03 9.38
CA LYS A 60 -4.14 -1.10 9.59
C LYS A 60 -4.17 -0.48 10.99
N GLU A 61 -3.84 -1.27 12.01
CA GLU A 61 -3.91 -0.84 13.42
C GLU A 61 -2.70 0.00 13.86
N SER A 62 -1.62 0.03 13.07
CA SER A 62 -0.40 0.80 13.40
C SER A 62 -0.10 1.93 12.41
N ALA A 63 -0.45 1.73 11.14
CA ALA A 63 -0.13 2.66 10.06
C ALA A 63 -0.99 3.93 10.18
N LYS A 64 -0.31 5.08 10.20
CA LYS A 64 -0.91 6.42 10.16
C LYS A 64 -0.97 6.95 8.74
N SER A 65 -0.12 6.45 7.85
CA SER A 65 -0.05 6.88 6.46
C SER A 65 0.31 5.71 5.55
N VAL A 66 -0.29 5.70 4.35
CA VAL A 66 0.06 4.80 3.25
C VAL A 66 0.48 5.66 2.07
N VAL A 67 1.69 5.44 1.56
CA VAL A 67 2.25 6.13 0.40
C VAL A 67 2.32 5.13 -0.73
N LEU A 68 1.61 5.41 -1.82
CA LEU A 68 1.70 4.64 -3.06
C LEU A 68 2.64 5.38 -4.00
N VAL A 69 3.67 4.71 -4.50
CA VAL A 69 4.70 5.28 -5.38
C VAL A 69 4.67 4.51 -6.69
N GLU A 70 4.62 5.24 -7.82
CA GLU A 70 4.56 4.66 -9.16
C GLU A 70 4.56 5.74 -10.27
N ASP A 71 4.91 5.32 -11.49
CA ASP A 71 4.56 6.01 -12.74
C ASP A 71 3.27 5.37 -13.35
N TYR A 72 2.11 6.03 -13.22
CA TYR A 72 0.83 5.43 -13.63
C TYR A 72 0.73 5.16 -15.14
N GLU A 73 1.61 5.75 -15.96
CA GLU A 73 1.55 5.61 -17.41
C GLU A 73 2.20 4.31 -17.91
N THR A 74 3.04 3.68 -17.09
CA THR A 74 3.94 2.61 -17.56
C THR A 74 3.48 1.20 -17.20
N SER A 75 2.67 1.03 -16.16
CA SER A 75 2.50 -0.27 -15.51
C SER A 75 1.03 -0.62 -15.28
N SER A 76 0.65 -1.87 -15.50
CA SER A 76 -0.68 -2.42 -15.19
C SER A 76 -0.51 -3.81 -14.58
N PRO A 77 -1.45 -4.29 -13.76
CA PRO A 77 -1.35 -5.60 -13.15
C PRO A 77 -1.31 -6.71 -14.20
N LEU A 78 -0.35 -7.63 -14.05
CA LEU A 78 -0.25 -8.80 -14.90
C LEU A 78 -1.18 -9.90 -14.39
N LEU A 79 -2.21 -10.23 -15.17
CA LEU A 79 -3.09 -11.36 -14.89
C LEU A 79 -2.75 -12.52 -15.83
N VAL A 80 -2.54 -13.71 -15.26
CA VAL A 80 -2.23 -14.93 -16.03
C VAL A 80 -3.46 -15.46 -16.78
N SER A 81 -4.65 -15.29 -16.22
CA SER A 81 -5.90 -15.65 -16.88
C SER A 81 -6.36 -14.52 -17.79
N GLY A 82 -6.58 -14.81 -19.08
CA GLY A 82 -7.14 -13.85 -20.02
C GLY A 82 -8.61 -13.51 -19.71
N PRO A 83 -9.13 -12.41 -20.27
CA PRO A 83 -10.49 -11.92 -20.04
C PRO A 83 -11.57 -12.96 -20.36
N GLU A 84 -11.33 -13.82 -21.34
CA GLU A 84 -12.21 -14.92 -21.74
C GLU A 84 -12.45 -15.97 -20.66
N ASN A 85 -11.53 -16.07 -19.69
CA ASN A 85 -11.58 -17.05 -18.61
C ASN A 85 -11.93 -16.43 -17.25
N ASN A 86 -12.20 -15.12 -17.21
CA ASN A 86 -12.34 -14.40 -15.95
C ASN A 86 -13.44 -13.35 -16.03
N ALA A 87 -14.63 -13.71 -15.54
CA ALA A 87 -15.79 -12.81 -15.45
C ALA A 87 -15.52 -11.53 -14.62
N GLY A 88 -14.45 -11.51 -13.82
CA GLY A 88 -14.00 -10.34 -13.04
C GLY A 88 -12.76 -9.64 -13.59
N TYR A 89 -12.30 -9.97 -14.81
CA TYR A 89 -11.02 -9.50 -15.36
C TYR A 89 -10.86 -7.97 -15.27
N GLY A 90 -11.88 -7.20 -15.65
CA GLY A 90 -11.81 -5.73 -15.59
C GLY A 90 -11.63 -5.18 -14.18
N ALA A 91 -12.24 -5.81 -13.17
CA ALA A 91 -12.08 -5.40 -11.77
C ALA A 91 -10.73 -5.81 -11.18
N LEU A 92 -10.17 -6.93 -11.65
CA LEU A 92 -8.87 -7.48 -11.20
C LEU A 92 -7.69 -6.77 -11.87
N ALA A 93 -7.84 -6.41 -13.16
CA ALA A 93 -6.83 -5.69 -13.93
C ALA A 93 -6.79 -4.20 -13.55
N ALA A 94 -7.77 -3.71 -12.79
CA ALA A 94 -7.79 -2.36 -12.27
C ALA A 94 -6.90 -2.23 -11.03
N SER A 95 -5.79 -1.51 -11.16
CA SER A 95 -5.02 -1.06 -9.99
C SER A 95 -5.80 -0.01 -9.20
N LEU A 96 -5.73 -0.07 -7.86
CA LEU A 96 -6.22 1.01 -7.00
C LEU A 96 -5.45 2.31 -7.23
N PHE A 97 -4.19 2.27 -7.66
CA PHE A 97 -3.41 3.46 -7.97
C PHE A 97 -4.04 4.24 -9.12
N LYS A 98 -4.31 3.57 -10.24
CA LYS A 98 -4.94 4.19 -11.42
C LYS A 98 -6.33 4.74 -11.12
N SER A 99 -7.12 4.07 -10.28
CA SER A 99 -8.45 4.58 -9.92
C SER A 99 -8.42 5.84 -9.05
N HIS A 100 -7.32 6.12 -8.34
CA HIS A 100 -7.15 7.35 -7.57
C HIS A 100 -6.33 8.42 -8.31
N ALA A 101 -5.55 8.03 -9.33
CA ALA A 101 -4.77 8.93 -10.17
C ALA A 101 -5.59 9.56 -11.30
N ASP A 102 -6.66 8.90 -11.77
CA ASP A 102 -7.58 9.48 -12.76
C ASP A 102 -8.41 10.62 -12.14
N PRO A 103 -8.24 11.88 -12.58
CA PRO A 103 -8.96 13.02 -12.02
C PRO A 103 -10.48 13.01 -12.24
N GLU A 104 -11.01 12.20 -13.19
CA GLU A 104 -12.45 12.00 -13.38
C GLU A 104 -13.04 11.00 -12.37
N ILE A 105 -12.25 10.01 -11.92
CA ILE A 105 -12.65 9.01 -10.92
C ILE A 105 -12.34 9.50 -9.49
N ALA A 106 -11.25 10.25 -9.31
CA ALA A 106 -10.88 10.91 -8.07
C ALA A 106 -11.83 12.07 -7.68
N GLY A 107 -12.84 12.37 -8.49
CA GLY A 107 -13.92 13.32 -8.22
C GLY A 107 -14.79 13.01 -6.99
N VAL A 108 -14.50 11.93 -6.25
CA VAL A 108 -15.11 11.63 -4.93
C VAL A 108 -14.17 12.00 -3.76
N ALA A 109 -12.89 12.29 -4.02
CA ALA A 109 -11.91 12.78 -3.04
C ALA A 109 -11.44 14.21 -3.34
N ARG A 110 -12.18 14.96 -4.17
CA ARG A 110 -12.11 16.41 -4.17
C ARG A 110 -13.10 16.91 -3.14
N GLU A 111 -12.64 17.06 -1.89
CA GLU A 111 -13.25 18.09 -1.05
C GLU A 111 -13.08 19.40 -1.80
N LYS A 112 -14.22 19.92 -2.26
CA LYS A 112 -14.34 21.28 -2.75
C LYS A 112 -13.88 22.20 -1.62
N ASP A 113 -12.99 23.09 -1.99
CA ASP A 113 -12.75 24.35 -1.28
C ASP A 113 -12.16 24.20 0.12
N GLU A 114 -10.83 24.03 0.20
CA GLU A 114 -10.04 24.80 1.18
C GLU A 114 -8.56 24.82 0.76
N LEU A 115 -8.18 25.92 0.11
CA LEU A 115 -6.82 26.46 0.15
C LEU A 115 -6.44 26.62 1.62
N ILE A 116 -5.61 25.74 2.15
CA ILE A 116 -4.87 26.06 3.38
C ILE A 116 -3.77 27.04 2.95
N GLU A 117 -4.10 28.33 3.04
CA GLU A 117 -3.12 29.39 3.12
C GLU A 117 -2.17 29.08 4.28
N VAL A 118 -0.88 29.04 3.97
CA VAL A 118 0.17 29.09 4.97
C VAL A 118 0.12 30.47 5.61
N HIS A 119 -0.26 30.55 6.89
CA HIS A 119 0.03 31.70 7.72
C HIS A 119 1.11 31.30 8.72
N ASP A 120 2.32 31.83 8.50
CA ASP A 120 3.31 31.99 9.56
C ASP A 120 2.71 32.83 10.68
N LEU A 121 2.87 32.38 11.93
CA LEU A 121 2.76 33.26 13.09
C LEU A 121 3.93 32.95 14.04
N GLU A 122 5.03 33.68 13.85
CA GLU A 122 5.74 34.25 14.99
C GLU A 122 4.74 35.08 15.81
N GLY A 123 4.63 34.81 17.12
CA GLY A 123 3.89 35.65 18.08
C GLY A 123 3.01 34.87 19.04
#